data_AF-A0A925JQ26-F1
#
_entry.id   AF-A0A925JQ26-F1
#
_cell.length_a   1.000
_cell.length_b   1.000
_cell.length_c   1.000
_cell.angle_alpha   90.00
_cell.angle_beta   90.00
_cell.angle_gamma   90.00
#
_symmetry.space_group_name_H-M   'P 1'
#
loop_
_entity.id
_entity.type
_entity.pdbx_description
1 polymer ?
#
loop_
_entity_poly.entity_id
_entity_poly.type
_entity_poly.pdbx_seq_one_letter_code
_entity_poly.pdbx_strand_id
1 'polypeptide(L)'
;MKTNSLLLAALAGLLTSHWACAQNYNADSLSGPGGSGNTHVGHSFTGGLAGFDNTVGSFNSFTGYQAGIGNATGSYNTTLGAHTRFGANNLTNAAAIGSSAQVNASNSLVLGQINGVNGSSADTKVGIRTPAPAYHLHVNGTVAKPGGGSWTVAADKRLKQEITDYKEGLATINQIRPVWFRYNGKATLPTDQKYVGVVAQEMQRIAPHTVGKFVYQDSTGKQEEYLDFDANALTYMLVNAVREQQGQLQAKDAQLATLQQQILTLQNQVSRIEQSFKPGPGAESTSAAKLWQNQPNPYGKSTIIRYYLPENTTSAQLKIFSVTGQEVHSQELTQQGPGETEISTQILTAGTYVYHLVVNGTSVASRKMVLSR
;
A
#
# COMPACT_ATOMS: atom_id res chain seq x y z
N MET A 1 -98.63 53.28 7.00
CA MET A 1 -97.31 53.93 7.18
C MET A 1 -96.21 52.95 6.79
N LYS A 2 -95.43 53.31 5.75
CA LYS A 2 -94.01 52.97 5.47
C LYS A 2 -93.56 51.49 5.63
N THR A 3 -93.43 50.68 4.55
CA THR A 3 -92.38 50.55 3.49
C THR A 3 -91.14 49.70 3.84
N ASN A 4 -90.93 48.64 3.04
CA ASN A 4 -89.69 47.95 2.59
C ASN A 4 -88.77 47.32 3.66
N SER A 5 -88.32 46.07 3.57
CA SER A 5 -87.68 45.41 2.42
C SER A 5 -87.67 43.88 2.57
N LEU A 6 -88.38 43.21 1.67
CA LEU A 6 -88.07 41.87 1.17
C LEU A 6 -86.80 41.96 0.32
N LEU A 7 -85.66 41.43 0.79
CA LEU A 7 -84.63 40.76 -0.02
C LEU A 7 -83.45 40.36 0.89
N LEU A 8 -83.53 39.21 1.54
CA LEU A 8 -82.43 38.25 1.78
C LEU A 8 -82.96 37.07 2.61
N ALA A 9 -84.05 36.46 2.14
CA ALA A 9 -84.40 35.11 2.55
C ALA A 9 -83.53 34.13 1.74
N ALA A 10 -83.16 33.04 2.39
CA ALA A 10 -82.73 31.78 1.79
C ALA A 10 -81.34 31.74 1.15
N LEU A 11 -80.28 31.61 1.97
CA LEU A 11 -79.11 30.78 1.60
C LEU A 11 -78.19 30.47 2.80
N ALA A 12 -78.72 29.91 3.91
CA ALA A 12 -77.86 29.57 5.06
C ALA A 12 -78.15 28.19 5.69
N GLY A 13 -78.85 27.30 4.99
CA GLY A 13 -79.10 25.97 5.52
C GLY A 13 -79.40 24.96 4.41
N LEU A 14 -78.57 23.91 4.40
CA LEU A 14 -78.68 22.62 3.71
C LEU A 14 -77.95 22.44 2.37
N LEU A 15 -77.05 21.43 2.42
CA LEU A 15 -76.54 20.59 1.32
C LEU A 15 -75.55 21.33 0.40
N THR A 16 -74.25 21.00 0.33
CA THR A 16 -73.68 19.70 0.00
C THR A 16 -72.15 19.75 0.12
N SER A 17 -71.61 18.65 0.61
CA SER A 17 -70.24 18.16 0.45
C SER A 17 -69.69 18.23 -0.99
N HIS A 18 -68.36 18.37 -1.08
CA HIS A 18 -67.45 18.14 -2.21
C HIS A 18 -67.36 19.22 -3.30
N TRP A 19 -66.36 20.11 -3.16
CA TRP A 19 -65.32 20.35 -4.18
C TRP A 19 -63.97 20.49 -3.46
N ALA A 20 -62.96 19.78 -3.98
CA ALA A 20 -61.64 19.57 -3.41
C ALA A 20 -60.53 20.26 -4.23
N CYS A 21 -59.34 20.36 -3.61
CA CYS A 21 -57.99 20.57 -4.19
C CYS A 21 -57.62 22.05 -4.48
N ALA A 22 -56.52 22.66 -4.00
CA ALA A 22 -55.25 22.25 -3.40
C ALA A 22 -54.76 23.40 -2.48
N GLN A 23 -54.11 23.23 -1.31
CA GLN A 23 -52.82 22.57 -1.14
C GLN A 23 -52.74 21.81 0.20
N ASN A 24 -52.33 20.55 0.09
CA ASN A 24 -51.93 19.69 1.20
C ASN A 24 -50.67 20.22 1.90
N TYR A 25 -50.72 20.40 3.22
CA TYR A 25 -49.63 20.02 4.13
C TYR A 25 -50.23 19.56 5.47
N ASN A 26 -50.97 18.45 5.42
CA ASN A 26 -51.39 17.69 6.60
C ASN A 26 -50.23 16.78 7.05
N ALA A 27 -49.76 16.98 8.28
CA ALA A 27 -49.47 15.90 9.23
C ALA A 27 -49.15 16.48 10.63
N ASP A 28 -50.15 17.05 11.31
CA ASP A 28 -50.13 17.00 12.78
C ASP A 28 -50.38 15.54 13.17
N SER A 29 -49.45 14.89 13.86
CA SER A 29 -49.80 13.72 14.66
C SER A 29 -49.21 13.89 16.05
N LEU A 30 -50.04 14.34 16.99
CA LEU A 30 -49.81 14.23 18.43
C LEU A 30 -50.46 12.93 18.90
N SER A 31 -49.68 11.97 19.39
CA SER A 31 -50.20 10.79 20.12
C SER A 31 -49.41 10.55 21.40
N GLY A 32 -49.54 11.51 22.32
CA GLY A 32 -49.00 11.48 23.70
C GLY A 32 -49.12 12.86 24.35
N PRO A 33 -49.19 12.99 25.69
CA PRO A 33 -49.46 14.26 26.39
C PRO A 33 -48.30 15.28 26.37
N GLY A 34 -47.39 15.22 25.39
CA GLY A 34 -46.11 15.92 25.44
C GLY A 34 -45.76 16.74 24.20
N GLY A 35 -46.61 17.69 23.81
CA GLY A 35 -46.28 18.60 22.70
C GLY A 35 -47.19 19.83 22.67
N SER A 36 -47.39 20.49 23.80
CA SER A 36 -48.19 21.73 23.89
C SER A 36 -47.27 22.94 23.80
N GLY A 37 -47.07 23.51 22.61
CA GLY A 37 -46.36 24.79 22.47
C GLY A 37 -45.73 25.15 21.11
N ASN A 38 -45.74 24.27 20.10
CA ASN A 38 -45.03 24.57 18.85
C ASN A 38 -45.78 25.61 18.00
N THR A 39 -45.12 26.74 17.75
CA THR A 39 -45.64 27.83 16.92
C THR A 39 -45.40 27.66 15.41
N HIS A 40 -44.90 26.50 14.94
CA HIS A 40 -44.44 26.31 13.55
C HIS A 40 -44.80 24.94 12.91
N VAL A 41 -44.67 24.89 11.58
CA VAL A 41 -45.30 23.89 10.67
C VAL A 41 -44.36 22.71 10.36
N GLY A 42 -44.95 21.53 10.12
CA GLY A 42 -44.28 20.42 9.41
C GLY A 42 -43.62 19.35 10.29
N HIS A 43 -44.03 19.23 11.55
CA HIS A 43 -43.53 18.19 12.46
C HIS A 43 -44.24 16.85 12.25
N SER A 44 -43.62 15.76 12.68
CA SER A 44 -44.26 14.44 12.79
C SER A 44 -43.77 13.76 14.06
N PHE A 45 -44.58 13.75 15.13
CA PHE A 45 -44.20 13.25 16.46
C PHE A 45 -45.05 12.07 16.92
N THR A 46 -44.50 10.86 16.88
CA THR A 46 -45.24 9.66 17.27
C THR A 46 -44.63 9.01 18.52
N GLY A 47 -45.46 8.70 19.52
CA GLY A 47 -45.02 8.11 20.80
C GLY A 47 -45.18 9.05 22.00
N GLY A 48 -45.30 8.46 23.20
CA GLY A 48 -45.48 9.22 24.43
C GLY A 48 -44.30 10.16 24.71
N LEU A 49 -44.56 11.45 24.94
CA LEU A 49 -43.55 12.49 25.18
C LEU A 49 -42.56 12.71 24.02
N ALA A 50 -42.89 12.27 22.79
CA ALA A 50 -42.08 12.57 21.62
C ALA A 50 -42.12 14.08 21.32
N GLY A 51 -40.96 14.71 21.19
CA GLY A 51 -40.85 16.15 20.91
C GLY A 51 -41.22 17.07 22.08
N PHE A 52 -41.27 16.53 23.32
CA PHE A 52 -41.70 17.28 24.51
C PHE A 52 -40.98 18.61 24.72
N ASP A 53 -39.66 18.65 24.50
CA ASP A 53 -38.87 19.86 24.71
C ASP A 53 -38.94 20.85 23.54
N ASN A 54 -39.56 20.47 22.41
CA ASN A 54 -39.62 21.33 21.22
C ASN A 54 -40.55 22.52 21.46
N THR A 55 -40.07 23.71 21.10
CA THR A 55 -40.78 24.98 21.31
C THR A 55 -40.80 25.84 20.06
N VAL A 56 -39.66 25.97 19.36
CA VAL A 56 -39.51 26.90 18.20
C VAL A 56 -39.04 26.20 16.93
N GLY A 57 -38.47 25.00 17.03
CA GLY A 57 -37.97 24.27 15.86
C GLY A 57 -39.03 24.01 14.80
N SER A 58 -38.63 23.74 13.55
CA SER A 58 -39.54 23.40 12.45
C SER A 58 -39.09 22.12 11.71
N PHE A 59 -40.03 21.44 11.05
CA PHE A 59 -39.73 20.29 10.17
C PHE A 59 -38.98 19.13 10.84
N ASN A 60 -39.34 18.81 12.08
CA ASN A 60 -38.74 17.69 12.82
C ASN A 60 -39.62 16.43 12.74
N SER A 61 -38.99 15.25 12.62
CA SER A 61 -39.69 13.96 12.65
C SER A 61 -39.16 13.08 13.78
N PHE A 62 -39.96 12.87 14.83
CA PHE A 62 -39.59 12.11 16.03
C PHE A 62 -40.54 10.93 16.24
N THR A 63 -39.98 9.73 16.40
CA THR A 63 -40.76 8.50 16.57
C THR A 63 -40.19 7.67 17.72
N GLY A 64 -40.98 7.42 18.76
CA GLY A 64 -40.62 6.63 19.94
C GLY A 64 -41.03 7.26 21.27
N TYR A 65 -41.06 6.47 22.35
CA TYR A 65 -41.28 7.00 23.70
C TYR A 65 -40.12 7.92 24.10
N GLN A 66 -40.41 9.15 24.52
CA GLN A 66 -39.43 10.19 24.85
C GLN A 66 -38.41 10.41 23.71
N ALA A 67 -38.86 10.35 22.46
CA ALA A 67 -38.02 10.63 21.30
C ALA A 67 -37.78 12.13 21.11
N GLY A 68 -36.55 12.50 20.73
CA GLY A 68 -36.17 13.88 20.43
C GLY A 68 -36.05 14.80 21.66
N ILE A 69 -35.84 14.22 22.85
CA ILE A 69 -35.57 14.98 24.07
C ILE A 69 -34.34 15.87 23.89
N GLY A 70 -34.38 17.07 24.48
CA GLY A 70 -33.31 18.06 24.42
C GLY A 70 -33.38 19.02 23.23
N ASN A 71 -34.27 18.83 22.25
CA ASN A 71 -34.39 19.71 21.08
C ASN A 71 -35.44 20.81 21.24
N ALA A 72 -35.05 22.00 21.69
CA ALA A 72 -35.96 23.13 21.88
C ALA A 72 -36.21 23.95 20.61
N THR A 73 -35.15 24.36 19.93
CA THR A 73 -35.18 25.31 18.80
C THR A 73 -34.64 24.72 17.50
N GLY A 74 -34.07 23.51 17.54
CA GLY A 74 -33.49 22.85 16.38
C GLY A 74 -34.53 22.40 15.35
N SER A 75 -34.13 22.41 14.08
CA SER A 75 -35.01 22.22 12.91
C SER A 75 -34.43 21.19 11.93
N TYR A 76 -35.28 20.56 11.12
CA TYR A 76 -34.88 19.53 10.15
C TYR A 76 -34.24 18.29 10.78
N ASN A 77 -34.61 17.97 12.02
CA ASN A 77 -34.03 16.87 12.76
C ASN A 77 -34.92 15.62 12.71
N THR A 78 -34.29 14.44 12.72
CA THR A 78 -34.99 13.16 12.67
C THR A 78 -34.58 12.27 13.84
N THR A 79 -35.52 11.72 14.60
CA THR A 79 -35.23 10.68 15.58
C THR A 79 -36.17 9.49 15.45
N LEU A 80 -35.61 8.30 15.64
CA LEU A 80 -36.35 7.05 15.59
C LEU A 80 -35.83 6.11 16.68
N GLY A 81 -36.62 5.83 17.70
CA GLY A 81 -36.26 4.98 18.83
C GLY A 81 -36.68 5.59 20.17
N ALA A 82 -36.90 4.73 21.18
CA ALA A 82 -37.19 5.18 22.53
C ALA A 82 -35.98 5.91 23.13
N HIS A 83 -36.22 6.97 23.90
CA HIS A 83 -35.20 7.75 24.61
C HIS A 83 -34.12 8.37 23.71
N THR A 84 -34.40 8.58 22.43
CA THR A 84 -33.48 9.30 21.53
C THR A 84 -33.33 10.76 21.95
N ARG A 85 -32.11 11.29 21.85
CA ARG A 85 -31.75 12.60 22.43
C ARG A 85 -30.92 13.47 21.48
N PHE A 86 -31.07 14.79 21.62
CA PHE A 86 -30.14 15.78 21.07
C PHE A 86 -29.23 16.33 22.17
N GLY A 87 -27.93 16.38 21.91
CA GLY A 87 -26.94 16.92 22.85
C GLY A 87 -26.94 18.44 22.99
N ALA A 88 -27.56 19.14 22.04
CA ALA A 88 -27.77 20.58 22.08
C ALA A 88 -29.19 20.92 21.59
N ASN A 89 -29.71 22.06 22.03
CA ASN A 89 -31.12 22.41 21.83
C ASN A 89 -31.45 22.99 20.45
N ASN A 90 -30.44 23.33 19.67
CA ASN A 90 -30.53 24.09 18.43
C ASN A 90 -29.87 23.36 17.25
N LEU A 91 -29.73 22.03 17.33
CA LEU A 91 -29.13 21.25 16.24
C LEU A 91 -30.01 21.33 14.98
N THR A 92 -29.36 21.22 13.83
CA THR A 92 -30.02 21.29 12.52
C THR A 92 -29.53 20.18 11.61
N ASN A 93 -30.45 19.58 10.85
CA ASN A 93 -30.12 18.45 9.97
C ASN A 93 -29.40 17.32 10.73
N ALA A 94 -29.84 17.05 11.96
CA ALA A 94 -29.27 16.03 12.83
C ALA A 94 -30.22 14.84 12.95
N ALA A 95 -29.68 13.62 12.95
CA ALA A 95 -30.45 12.41 13.04
C ALA A 95 -29.90 11.43 14.09
N ALA A 96 -30.80 10.83 14.89
CA ALA A 96 -30.47 9.78 15.84
C ALA A 96 -31.45 8.61 15.70
N ILE A 97 -30.95 7.43 15.31
CA ILE A 97 -31.76 6.26 15.00
C ILE A 97 -31.32 5.07 15.86
N GLY A 98 -32.21 4.51 16.67
CA GLY A 98 -31.99 3.42 17.62
C GLY A 98 -32.34 3.83 19.05
N SER A 99 -32.70 2.86 19.89
CA SER A 99 -33.00 3.14 21.31
C SER A 99 -31.82 3.83 21.98
N SER A 100 -32.10 4.89 22.74
CA SER A 100 -31.12 5.70 23.47
C SER A 100 -30.03 6.34 22.61
N ALA A 101 -30.18 6.39 21.28
CA ALA A 101 -29.23 7.08 20.40
C ALA A 101 -29.22 8.60 20.68
N GLN A 102 -28.03 9.19 20.70
CA GLN A 102 -27.85 10.63 20.93
C GLN A 102 -26.97 11.27 19.86
N VAL A 103 -27.46 12.35 19.24
CA VAL A 103 -26.71 13.15 18.26
C VAL A 103 -26.32 14.51 18.85
N ASN A 104 -25.05 14.88 18.72
CA ASN A 104 -24.47 16.06 19.39
C ASN A 104 -24.02 17.17 18.44
N ALA A 105 -24.22 17.00 17.13
CA ALA A 105 -23.79 17.96 16.11
C ALA A 105 -24.81 18.07 14.98
N SER A 106 -24.90 19.25 14.38
CA SER A 106 -25.66 19.47 13.14
C SER A 106 -25.06 18.66 11.98
N ASN A 107 -25.86 18.40 10.94
CA ASN A 107 -25.43 17.68 9.74
C ASN A 107 -24.83 16.29 10.03
N SER A 108 -25.36 15.61 11.05
CA SER A 108 -24.79 14.37 11.55
C SER A 108 -25.88 13.31 11.74
N LEU A 109 -25.54 12.06 11.47
CA LEU A 109 -26.39 10.89 11.75
C LEU A 109 -25.68 9.97 12.74
N VAL A 110 -26.36 9.62 13.83
CA VAL A 110 -25.92 8.61 14.80
C VAL A 110 -26.83 7.39 14.71
N LEU A 111 -26.23 6.21 14.50
CA LEU A 111 -26.92 4.94 14.40
C LEU A 111 -26.70 4.12 15.67
N GLY A 112 -27.68 4.19 16.57
CA GLY A 112 -27.80 3.42 17.79
C GLY A 112 -27.22 4.09 19.04
N GLN A 113 -27.29 3.37 20.16
CA GLN A 113 -26.68 3.78 21.42
C GLN A 113 -25.15 3.67 21.39
N ILE A 114 -24.48 4.54 22.14
CA ILE A 114 -23.03 4.58 22.34
C ILE A 114 -22.78 4.36 23.83
N ASN A 115 -21.88 3.45 24.19
CA ASN A 115 -21.56 3.12 25.58
C ASN A 115 -21.09 4.38 26.34
N GLY A 116 -21.70 4.65 27.50
CA GLY A 116 -21.43 5.82 28.32
C GLY A 116 -22.12 7.11 27.85
N VAL A 117 -22.85 7.10 26.73
CA VAL A 117 -23.62 8.24 26.22
C VAL A 117 -25.11 8.01 26.45
N ASN A 118 -25.84 9.04 26.87
CA ASN A 118 -27.28 8.99 27.13
C ASN A 118 -27.70 7.85 28.09
N GLY A 119 -26.84 7.51 29.06
CA GLY A 119 -27.09 6.43 30.02
C GLY A 119 -27.00 5.01 29.46
N SER A 120 -26.46 4.84 28.25
CA SER A 120 -26.37 3.53 27.59
C SER A 120 -25.19 2.70 28.11
N SER A 121 -25.36 1.38 28.22
CA SER A 121 -24.34 0.43 28.72
C SER A 121 -23.64 -0.38 27.64
N ALA A 122 -24.01 -0.19 26.38
CA ALA A 122 -23.48 -0.94 25.24
C ALA A 122 -23.49 -0.11 23.96
N ASP A 123 -22.68 -0.51 22.99
CA ASP A 123 -22.66 0.07 21.65
C ASP A 123 -23.59 -0.69 20.71
N THR A 124 -24.27 0.02 19.82
CA THR A 124 -24.97 -0.59 18.69
C THR A 124 -23.98 -0.93 17.58
N LYS A 125 -24.21 -2.06 16.90
CA LYS A 125 -23.44 -2.49 15.74
C LYS A 125 -24.31 -2.40 14.48
N VAL A 126 -23.75 -1.89 13.39
CA VAL A 126 -24.41 -1.72 12.09
C VAL A 126 -23.98 -2.85 11.15
N GLY A 127 -24.94 -3.69 10.75
CA GLY A 127 -24.74 -4.78 9.81
C GLY A 127 -25.32 -4.47 8.43
N ILE A 128 -24.50 -4.57 7.38
CA ILE A 128 -24.95 -4.54 5.98
C ILE A 128 -24.76 -5.94 5.40
N ARG A 129 -25.86 -6.60 5.02
CA ARG A 129 -25.89 -8.01 4.58
C ARG A 129 -25.38 -8.99 5.65
N THR A 130 -25.45 -8.61 6.91
CA THR A 130 -25.14 -9.47 8.07
C THR A 130 -26.04 -9.10 9.25
N PRO A 131 -26.93 -10.01 9.71
CA PRO A 131 -27.86 -9.72 10.81
C PRO A 131 -27.22 -9.83 12.20
N ALA A 132 -26.02 -10.43 12.30
CA ALA A 132 -25.24 -10.56 13.52
C ALA A 132 -23.85 -9.93 13.32
N PRO A 133 -23.75 -8.58 13.28
CA PRO A 133 -22.49 -7.89 13.06
C PRO A 133 -21.50 -8.13 14.21
N ALA A 134 -20.25 -8.48 13.88
CA ALA A 134 -19.18 -8.66 14.87
C ALA A 134 -18.49 -7.34 15.22
N TYR A 135 -18.36 -6.43 14.24
CA TYR A 135 -17.75 -5.10 14.35
C TYR A 135 -18.81 -3.99 14.42
N HIS A 136 -18.42 -2.78 14.85
CA HIS A 136 -19.32 -1.61 14.89
C HIS A 136 -19.95 -1.28 13.52
N LEU A 137 -19.17 -1.44 12.45
CA LEU A 137 -19.67 -1.47 11.08
C LEU A 137 -19.19 -2.78 10.43
N HIS A 138 -20.12 -3.69 10.15
CA HIS A 138 -19.82 -4.95 9.47
C HIS A 138 -20.56 -5.00 8.14
N VAL A 139 -19.82 -4.92 7.04
CA VAL A 139 -20.36 -5.06 5.69
C VAL A 139 -19.93 -6.41 5.11
N ASN A 140 -20.90 -7.28 4.82
CA ASN A 140 -20.64 -8.55 4.14
C ASN A 140 -20.73 -8.38 2.63
N GLY A 141 -19.67 -7.85 2.04
CA GLY A 141 -19.56 -7.57 0.61
C GLY A 141 -18.63 -6.39 0.33
N THR A 142 -18.71 -5.86 -0.88
CA THR A 142 -17.88 -4.73 -1.30
C THR A 142 -18.43 -3.42 -0.77
N VAL A 143 -17.59 -2.64 -0.08
CA VAL A 143 -17.83 -1.23 0.19
C VAL A 143 -17.15 -0.43 -0.92
N ALA A 144 -17.92 0.32 -1.70
CA ALA A 144 -17.37 1.21 -2.72
C ALA A 144 -17.13 2.60 -2.12
N LYS A 145 -15.90 3.10 -2.29
CA LYS A 145 -15.53 4.50 -2.04
C LYS A 145 -14.87 5.05 -3.31
N PRO A 146 -15.63 5.33 -4.39
CA PRO A 146 -15.05 5.80 -5.66
C PRO A 146 -14.20 7.06 -5.44
N GLY A 147 -12.97 7.06 -5.95
CA GLY A 147 -12.02 8.17 -5.78
C GLY A 147 -11.44 8.32 -4.36
N GLY A 148 -11.77 7.44 -3.42
CA GLY A 148 -11.18 7.43 -2.09
C GLY A 148 -10.30 6.19 -1.86
N GLY A 149 -9.15 6.41 -1.24
CA GLY A 149 -8.22 5.33 -0.88
C GLY A 149 -8.65 4.57 0.37
N SER A 150 -7.66 3.93 1.02
CA SER A 150 -7.80 3.30 2.33
C SER A 150 -8.50 4.21 3.35
N TRP A 151 -9.12 3.61 4.37
CA TRP A 151 -9.74 4.35 5.47
C TRP A 151 -8.77 5.38 6.05
N THR A 152 -9.15 6.67 6.02
CA THR A 152 -8.34 7.74 6.58
C THR A 152 -8.32 7.61 8.10
N VAL A 153 -7.12 7.50 8.67
CA VAL A 153 -6.91 7.43 10.12
C VAL A 153 -6.28 8.72 10.63
N ALA A 154 -6.70 9.19 11.81
CA ALA A 154 -6.05 10.31 12.47
C ALA A 154 -4.61 9.93 12.87
N ALA A 155 -3.63 10.69 12.39
CA ALA A 155 -2.21 10.39 12.61
C ALA A 155 -1.42 11.53 13.28
N ASP A 156 -2.11 12.58 13.73
CA ASP A 156 -1.51 13.74 14.42
C ASP A 156 -0.80 13.32 15.72
N LYS A 157 0.41 13.84 15.95
CA LYS A 157 1.23 13.52 17.14
C LYS A 157 0.48 13.82 18.45
N ARG A 158 -0.38 14.85 18.49
CA ARG A 158 -1.14 15.24 19.69
C ARG A 158 -2.17 14.18 20.11
N LEU A 159 -2.52 13.29 19.20
CA LEU A 159 -3.47 12.19 19.42
C LEU A 159 -2.76 10.87 19.72
N LYS A 160 -1.43 10.88 19.93
CA LYS A 160 -0.60 9.70 20.17
C LYS A 160 0.19 9.85 21.47
N GLN A 161 0.35 8.74 22.17
CA GLN A 161 1.22 8.61 23.35
C GLN A 161 2.09 7.36 23.16
N GLU A 162 3.18 7.24 23.93
CA GLU A 162 4.08 6.07 23.91
C GLU A 162 4.66 5.74 22.52
N ILE A 163 5.08 6.77 21.78
CA ILE A 163 5.63 6.62 20.43
C ILE A 163 7.01 5.94 20.50
N THR A 164 7.10 4.72 19.99
CA THR A 164 8.33 3.92 19.90
C THR A 164 8.56 3.40 18.49
N ASP A 165 9.81 3.03 18.17
CA ASP A 165 10.18 2.52 16.85
C ASP A 165 9.56 1.13 16.60
N TYR A 166 8.89 0.99 15.46
CA TYR A 166 8.44 -0.30 14.97
C TYR A 166 9.58 -1.01 14.25
N LYS A 167 10.06 -2.13 14.79
CA LYS A 167 11.32 -2.79 14.36
C LYS A 167 11.13 -4.00 13.44
N GLU A 168 9.91 -4.53 13.33
CA GLU A 168 9.67 -5.69 12.47
C GLU A 168 9.81 -5.31 10.99
N GLY A 169 10.47 -6.18 10.23
CA GLY A 169 10.92 -5.88 8.86
C GLY A 169 11.19 -7.15 8.05
N LEU A 170 12.35 -7.21 7.40
CA LEU A 170 12.64 -8.25 6.41
C LEU A 170 12.61 -9.66 7.00
N ALA A 171 13.15 -9.85 8.20
CA ALA A 171 13.19 -11.15 8.87
C ALA A 171 11.79 -11.70 9.21
N THR A 172 10.85 -10.83 9.59
CA THR A 172 9.46 -11.21 9.87
C THR A 172 8.73 -11.52 8.57
N ILE A 173 8.85 -10.66 7.55
CA ILE A 173 8.18 -10.84 6.25
C ILE A 173 8.60 -12.14 5.56
N ASN A 174 9.86 -12.54 5.67
CA ASN A 174 10.36 -13.78 5.07
C ASN A 174 9.72 -15.05 5.66
N GLN A 175 9.07 -14.97 6.82
CA GLN A 175 8.35 -16.09 7.43
C GLN A 175 6.88 -16.15 6.98
N ILE A 176 6.36 -15.06 6.40
CA ILE A 176 4.95 -14.96 5.99
C ILE A 176 4.75 -15.73 4.69
N ARG A 177 3.72 -16.57 4.66
CA ARG A 177 3.33 -17.35 3.49
C ARG A 177 2.03 -16.79 2.87
N PRO A 178 2.10 -16.09 1.73
CA PRO A 178 0.90 -15.69 0.99
C PRO A 178 0.19 -16.92 0.42
N VAL A 179 -1.14 -16.94 0.49
CA VAL A 179 -1.96 -18.04 0.00
C VAL A 179 -3.11 -17.52 -0.88
N TRP A 180 -3.47 -18.33 -1.88
CA TRP A 180 -4.77 -18.24 -2.54
C TRP A 180 -5.78 -19.11 -1.78
N PHE A 181 -6.97 -18.57 -1.52
CA PHE A 181 -8.01 -19.31 -0.80
C PHE A 181 -9.41 -18.96 -1.31
N ARG A 182 -10.41 -19.73 -0.88
CA ARG A 182 -11.84 -19.52 -1.09
C ARG A 182 -12.53 -19.78 0.24
N TYR A 183 -13.49 -18.94 0.67
CA TYR A 183 -14.24 -19.23 1.89
C TYR A 183 -15.19 -20.41 1.70
N ASN A 184 -15.54 -21.05 2.81
CA ASN A 184 -16.38 -22.25 2.86
C ASN A 184 -17.85 -21.97 3.21
N GLY A 185 -18.27 -20.71 3.30
CA GLY A 185 -19.65 -20.32 3.62
C GLY A 185 -19.91 -20.08 5.11
N LYS A 186 -19.01 -20.50 6.00
CA LYS A 186 -19.15 -20.24 7.45
C LYS A 186 -19.06 -18.74 7.75
N ALA A 187 -19.63 -18.32 8.87
CA ALA A 187 -19.71 -16.91 9.28
C ALA A 187 -20.36 -15.99 8.22
N THR A 188 -21.26 -16.53 7.40
CA THR A 188 -21.91 -15.82 6.29
C THR A 188 -20.93 -15.36 5.19
N LEU A 189 -19.75 -15.97 5.07
CA LEU A 189 -18.72 -15.55 4.12
C LEU A 189 -18.95 -16.09 2.69
N PRO A 190 -18.59 -15.34 1.64
CA PRO A 190 -18.84 -15.68 0.23
C PRO A 190 -18.00 -16.85 -0.31
N THR A 191 -18.62 -17.77 -1.05
CA THR A 191 -17.99 -19.01 -1.57
C THR A 191 -17.65 -18.99 -3.07
N ASP A 192 -17.99 -17.92 -3.76
CA ASP A 192 -18.02 -17.82 -5.22
C ASP A 192 -16.66 -17.47 -5.84
N GLN A 193 -15.85 -16.65 -5.16
CA GLN A 193 -14.58 -16.14 -5.68
C GLN A 193 -13.34 -16.61 -4.91
N LYS A 194 -12.17 -16.54 -5.57
CA LYS A 194 -10.86 -16.76 -4.94
C LYS A 194 -10.28 -15.43 -4.45
N TYR A 195 -9.57 -15.50 -3.34
CA TYR A 195 -8.92 -14.37 -2.68
C TYR A 195 -7.44 -14.65 -2.46
N VAL A 196 -6.65 -13.59 -2.36
CA VAL A 196 -5.25 -13.63 -1.89
C VAL A 196 -5.21 -13.13 -0.46
N GLY A 197 -4.45 -13.80 0.40
CA GLY A 197 -4.24 -13.34 1.77
C GLY A 197 -3.30 -14.24 2.55
N VAL A 198 -3.50 -14.28 3.86
CA VAL A 198 -2.69 -15.05 4.82
C VAL A 198 -3.60 -15.92 5.68
N VAL A 199 -3.02 -16.96 6.29
CA VAL A 199 -3.72 -17.78 7.29
C VAL A 199 -3.49 -17.18 8.67
N ALA A 200 -4.56 -16.74 9.35
CA ALA A 200 -4.45 -16.04 10.64
C ALA A 200 -3.71 -16.86 11.70
N GLN A 201 -3.84 -18.19 11.73
CA GLN A 201 -3.12 -19.06 12.66
C GLN A 201 -1.61 -19.13 12.39
N GLU A 202 -1.19 -18.97 11.13
CA GLU A 202 0.23 -18.85 10.77
C GLU A 202 0.75 -17.48 11.21
N MET A 203 0.00 -16.42 10.90
CA MET A 203 0.32 -15.06 11.34
C MET A 203 0.40 -14.93 12.85
N GLN A 204 -0.44 -15.63 13.61
CA GLN A 204 -0.41 -15.58 15.06
C GLN A 204 0.91 -16.09 15.65
N ARG A 205 1.61 -17.00 14.96
CA ARG A 205 2.95 -17.47 15.38
C ARG A 205 4.07 -16.51 14.98
N ILE A 206 3.88 -15.74 13.91
CA ILE A 206 4.90 -14.86 13.32
C ILE A 206 4.81 -13.44 13.89
N ALA A 207 3.61 -12.86 13.90
CA ALA A 207 3.30 -11.48 14.29
C ALA A 207 1.93 -11.45 15.02
N PRO A 208 1.86 -11.89 16.29
CA PRO A 208 0.61 -12.11 17.01
C PRO A 208 -0.26 -10.85 17.17
N HIS A 209 0.34 -9.66 17.24
CA HIS A 209 -0.38 -8.38 17.33
C HIS A 209 -1.18 -8.03 16.08
N THR A 210 -0.96 -8.73 14.96
CA THR A 210 -1.73 -8.55 13.72
C THR A 210 -2.98 -9.40 13.67
N VAL A 211 -3.21 -10.27 14.68
CA VAL A 211 -4.32 -11.22 14.69
C VAL A 211 -5.27 -10.90 15.83
N GLY A 212 -6.49 -10.52 15.48
CA GLY A 212 -7.58 -10.35 16.43
C GLY A 212 -8.52 -11.56 16.43
N LYS A 213 -9.62 -11.40 17.14
CA LYS A 213 -10.67 -12.41 17.31
C LYS A 213 -12.02 -11.76 17.10
N PHE A 214 -12.92 -12.48 16.46
CA PHE A 214 -14.32 -12.10 16.37
C PHE A 214 -15.22 -13.28 16.68
N VAL A 215 -16.36 -12.99 17.30
CA VAL A 215 -17.39 -14.00 17.60
C VAL A 215 -18.47 -13.91 16.55
N TYR A 216 -18.72 -15.01 15.85
CA TYR A 216 -19.87 -15.18 14.98
C TYR A 216 -20.99 -15.85 15.76
N GLN A 217 -22.21 -15.32 15.63
CA GLN A 217 -23.42 -15.93 16.16
C GLN A 217 -24.30 -16.37 14.99
N ASP A 218 -24.66 -17.64 14.96
CA ASP A 218 -25.56 -18.17 13.95
C ASP A 218 -27.03 -17.85 14.25
N SER A 219 -27.94 -18.22 13.35
CA SER A 219 -29.39 -18.01 13.50
C SER A 219 -30.00 -18.77 14.67
N THR A 220 -29.30 -19.76 15.24
CA THR A 220 -29.74 -20.51 16.43
C THR A 220 -29.24 -19.89 17.74
N GLY A 221 -28.43 -18.82 17.65
CA GLY A 221 -27.81 -18.19 18.80
C GLY A 221 -26.50 -18.85 19.24
N LYS A 222 -26.03 -19.88 18.53
CA LYS A 222 -24.76 -20.52 18.83
C LYS A 222 -23.62 -19.59 18.45
N GLN A 223 -22.69 -19.42 19.39
CA GLN A 223 -21.50 -18.60 19.21
C GLN A 223 -20.29 -19.46 18.85
N GLU A 224 -19.50 -18.99 17.88
CA GLU A 224 -18.22 -19.59 17.49
C GLU A 224 -17.18 -18.46 17.32
N GLU A 225 -15.99 -18.68 17.86
CA GLU A 225 -14.88 -17.72 17.75
C GLU A 225 -14.04 -18.02 16.51
N TYR A 226 -13.72 -16.96 15.76
CA TYR A 226 -12.85 -16.98 14.60
C TYR A 226 -11.74 -15.94 14.76
N LEU A 227 -10.63 -16.12 14.02
CA LEU A 227 -9.53 -15.16 13.98
C LEU A 227 -9.71 -14.20 12.80
N ASP A 228 -9.36 -12.94 13.01
CA ASP A 228 -9.24 -11.93 11.95
C ASP A 228 -7.78 -11.46 11.81
N PHE A 229 -7.53 -10.54 10.87
CA PHE A 229 -6.20 -10.09 10.53
C PHE A 229 -6.18 -8.59 10.20
N ASP A 230 -5.32 -7.85 10.91
CA ASP A 230 -4.99 -6.45 10.64
C ASP A 230 -3.76 -6.35 9.73
N ALA A 231 -4.00 -6.06 8.45
CA ALA A 231 -2.97 -5.91 7.44
C ALA A 231 -2.16 -4.60 7.55
N ASN A 232 -2.56 -3.64 8.39
CA ASN A 232 -1.90 -2.33 8.49
C ASN A 232 -0.43 -2.48 8.92
N ALA A 233 -0.18 -3.33 9.91
CA ALA A 233 1.18 -3.60 10.40
C ALA A 233 2.12 -4.11 9.30
N LEU A 234 1.62 -4.93 8.36
CA LEU A 234 2.44 -5.45 7.25
C LEU A 234 2.92 -4.34 6.33
N THR A 235 2.13 -3.28 6.14
CA THR A 235 2.55 -2.13 5.32
C THR A 235 3.80 -1.49 5.90
N TYR A 236 3.87 -1.33 7.22
CA TYR A 236 5.05 -0.77 7.89
C TYR A 236 6.21 -1.77 7.98
N MET A 237 5.92 -3.07 8.15
CA MET A 237 6.96 -4.10 8.01
C MET A 237 7.60 -4.05 6.62
N LEU A 238 6.81 -3.86 5.55
CA LEU A 238 7.31 -3.77 4.18
C LEU A 238 8.19 -2.53 4.00
N VAL A 239 7.81 -1.38 4.59
CA VAL A 239 8.66 -0.18 4.61
C VAL A 239 10.01 -0.48 5.28
N ASN A 240 10.01 -1.12 6.45
CA ASN A 240 11.24 -1.50 7.13
C ASN A 240 12.07 -2.50 6.31
N ALA A 241 11.44 -3.52 5.75
CA ALA A 241 12.11 -4.52 4.92
C ALA A 241 12.79 -3.91 3.69
N VAL A 242 12.14 -2.95 3.02
CA VAL A 242 12.73 -2.24 1.88
C VAL A 242 13.94 -1.39 2.33
N ARG A 243 13.84 -0.71 3.48
CA ARG A 243 14.98 0.04 4.05
C ARG A 243 16.15 -0.86 4.39
N GLU A 244 15.89 -2.00 5.02
CA GLU A 244 16.91 -3.01 5.35
C GLU A 244 17.57 -3.56 4.08
N GLN A 245 16.76 -3.91 3.07
CA GLN A 245 17.25 -4.40 1.79
C GLN A 245 18.12 -3.35 1.07
N GLN A 246 17.73 -2.07 1.11
CA GLN A 246 18.54 -0.97 0.56
C GLN A 246 19.90 -0.85 1.27
N GLY A 247 19.93 -1.03 2.59
CA GLY A 247 21.19 -1.06 3.35
C GLY A 247 22.08 -2.25 2.97
N GLN A 248 21.49 -3.43 2.76
CA GLN A 248 22.24 -4.60 2.29
C GLN A 248 22.83 -4.39 0.90
N LEU A 249 22.10 -3.75 -0.03
CA LEU A 249 22.62 -3.42 -1.37
C LEU A 249 23.82 -2.46 -1.28
N GLN A 250 23.72 -1.39 -0.50
CA GLN A 250 24.84 -0.46 -0.30
C GLN A 250 26.08 -1.13 0.29
N ALA A 251 25.89 -2.04 1.26
CA ALA A 251 26.99 -2.80 1.81
C ALA A 251 27.64 -3.73 0.77
N LYS A 252 26.85 -4.35 -0.10
CA LYS A 252 27.35 -5.18 -1.21
C LYS A 252 28.11 -4.36 -2.25
N ASP A 253 27.64 -3.16 -2.59
CA ASP A 253 28.33 -2.26 -3.52
C ASP A 253 29.69 -1.81 -2.98
N ALA A 254 29.77 -1.50 -1.68
CA ALA A 254 31.03 -1.17 -1.02
C ALA A 254 32.03 -2.35 -1.04
N GLN A 255 31.53 -3.59 -0.83
CA GLN A 255 32.35 -4.79 -0.95
C GLN A 255 32.85 -4.99 -2.39
N LEU A 256 31.99 -4.79 -3.39
CA LEU A 256 32.37 -4.88 -4.80
C LEU A 256 33.44 -3.85 -5.17
N ALA A 257 33.31 -2.60 -4.72
CA ALA A 257 34.32 -1.56 -4.93
C ALA A 257 35.68 -1.96 -4.30
N THR A 258 35.66 -2.52 -3.09
CA THR A 258 36.87 -2.99 -2.41
C THR A 258 37.54 -4.13 -3.17
N LEU A 259 36.76 -5.13 -3.60
CA LEU A 259 37.27 -6.26 -4.39
C LEU A 259 37.86 -5.80 -5.73
N GLN A 260 37.22 -4.83 -6.39
CA GLN A 260 37.75 -4.24 -7.63
C GLN A 260 39.11 -3.56 -7.40
N GLN A 261 39.29 -2.83 -6.31
CA GLN A 261 40.58 -2.21 -5.95
C GLN A 261 41.66 -3.24 -5.64
N GLN A 262 41.29 -4.34 -4.97
CA GLN A 262 42.22 -5.44 -4.72
C GLN A 262 42.68 -6.11 -6.02
N ILE A 263 41.75 -6.34 -6.97
CA ILE A 263 42.07 -6.87 -8.29
C ILE A 263 43.05 -5.96 -9.03
N LEU A 264 42.84 -4.64 -9.02
CA LEU A 264 43.76 -3.67 -9.63
C LEU A 264 45.14 -3.71 -8.99
N THR A 265 45.20 -3.82 -7.67
CA THR A 265 46.46 -3.91 -6.92
C THR A 265 47.24 -5.18 -7.28
N LEU A 266 46.57 -6.32 -7.33
CA LEU A 266 47.16 -7.60 -7.72
C LEU A 266 47.65 -7.57 -9.18
N GLN A 267 46.88 -6.99 -10.10
CA GLN A 267 47.29 -6.82 -11.50
C GLN A 267 48.57 -5.97 -11.62
N ASN A 268 48.69 -4.91 -10.82
CA ASN A 268 49.91 -4.09 -10.79
C ASN A 268 51.11 -4.85 -10.19
N GLN A 269 50.90 -5.66 -9.15
CA GLN A 269 51.95 -6.48 -8.57
C GLN A 269 52.47 -7.53 -9.57
N VAL A 270 51.56 -8.24 -10.24
CA VAL A 270 51.91 -9.19 -11.31
C VAL A 270 52.72 -8.50 -12.39
N SER A 271 52.29 -7.32 -12.85
CA SER A 271 53.00 -6.53 -13.87
C SER A 271 54.43 -6.15 -13.42
N ARG A 272 54.63 -5.78 -12.15
CA ARG A 272 55.96 -5.45 -11.61
C ARG A 272 56.87 -6.67 -11.52
N ILE A 273 56.32 -7.82 -11.11
CA ILE A 273 57.08 -9.08 -11.08
C ILE A 273 57.52 -9.45 -12.50
N GLU A 274 56.62 -9.38 -13.47
CA GLU A 274 56.94 -9.61 -14.88
C GLU A 274 58.04 -8.66 -15.40
N GLN A 275 58.05 -7.40 -14.96
CA GLN A 275 59.10 -6.44 -15.31
C GLN A 275 60.45 -6.71 -14.60
N SER A 276 60.43 -7.30 -13.40
CA SER A 276 61.65 -7.73 -12.71
C SER A 276 62.33 -8.95 -13.35
N PHE A 277 61.60 -9.70 -14.20
CA PHE A 277 62.13 -10.76 -15.05
C PHE A 277 62.80 -10.25 -16.35
N LYS A 278 63.53 -9.12 -16.31
CA LYS A 278 64.46 -8.77 -17.40
C LYS A 278 65.70 -9.68 -17.29
N PRO A 279 65.99 -10.56 -18.27
CA PRO A 279 67.31 -11.17 -18.33
C PRO A 279 68.32 -10.06 -18.61
N GLY A 280 69.40 -10.00 -17.84
CA GLY A 280 70.53 -9.11 -18.14
C GLY A 280 71.15 -9.43 -19.51
N PRO A 281 71.87 -8.49 -20.12
CA PRO A 281 72.63 -8.74 -21.35
C PRO A 281 73.76 -9.72 -21.00
N GLY A 282 73.55 -11.01 -21.25
CA GLY A 282 74.52 -12.06 -20.90
C GLY A 282 73.96 -13.45 -20.63
N ALA A 283 72.63 -13.63 -20.58
CA ALA A 283 72.03 -14.98 -20.54
C ALA A 283 71.75 -15.47 -21.98
N GLU A 284 72.80 -15.69 -22.76
CA GLU A 284 72.75 -16.39 -24.04
C GLU A 284 72.52 -17.89 -23.82
N SER A 285 71.24 -18.26 -23.74
CA SER A 285 70.66 -19.52 -24.25
C SER A 285 69.26 -19.69 -23.66
N THR A 286 68.23 -19.33 -24.42
CA THR A 286 66.91 -19.92 -24.18
C THR A 286 66.25 -20.22 -25.53
N SER A 287 66.24 -21.49 -25.87
CA SER A 287 65.54 -22.13 -27.01
C SER A 287 64.01 -22.04 -26.97
N ALA A 288 63.44 -21.18 -26.11
CA ALA A 288 61.99 -21.11 -25.86
C ALA A 288 61.41 -19.79 -26.35
N ALA A 289 60.24 -19.87 -26.98
CA ALA A 289 59.49 -18.72 -27.46
C ALA A 289 59.06 -17.82 -26.30
N LYS A 290 59.11 -16.50 -26.51
CA LYS A 290 58.76 -15.50 -25.48
C LYS A 290 57.83 -14.45 -26.05
N LEU A 291 56.95 -13.94 -25.19
CA LEU A 291 56.00 -12.87 -25.48
C LEU A 291 56.04 -11.83 -24.36
N TRP A 292 56.28 -10.59 -24.75
CA TRP A 292 56.33 -9.47 -23.81
C TRP A 292 55.02 -8.70 -23.75
N GLN A 293 54.86 -7.95 -22.66
CA GLN A 293 53.75 -7.03 -22.46
C GLN A 293 53.78 -5.93 -23.53
N ASN A 294 52.62 -5.61 -24.11
CA ASN A 294 52.48 -4.57 -25.10
C ASN A 294 52.86 -3.19 -24.52
N GLN A 295 53.49 -2.33 -25.32
CA GLN A 295 53.92 -1.00 -24.88
C GLN A 295 53.49 0.06 -25.90
N PRO A 296 52.73 1.10 -25.47
CA PRO A 296 52.20 1.33 -24.12
C PRO A 296 51.03 0.39 -23.77
N ASN A 297 50.75 0.20 -22.48
CA ASN A 297 49.54 -0.45 -21.96
C ASN A 297 49.07 0.28 -20.69
N PRO A 298 47.89 0.93 -20.67
CA PRO A 298 46.94 1.08 -21.77
C PRO A 298 47.51 1.83 -22.99
N TYR A 299 46.92 1.61 -24.17
CA TYR A 299 47.29 2.36 -25.39
C TYR A 299 46.10 3.11 -25.97
N GLY A 300 46.37 4.19 -26.71
CA GLY A 300 45.35 5.07 -27.28
C GLY A 300 45.26 5.09 -28.81
N LYS A 301 46.35 4.84 -29.55
CA LYS A 301 46.35 4.78 -31.03
C LYS A 301 46.89 3.47 -31.56
N SER A 302 48.08 3.10 -31.08
CA SER A 302 48.71 1.81 -31.34
C SER A 302 49.58 1.37 -30.16
N THR A 303 49.94 0.10 -30.14
CA THR A 303 50.85 -0.51 -29.16
C THR A 303 51.75 -1.53 -29.83
N ILE A 304 52.97 -1.68 -29.32
CA ILE A 304 53.95 -2.61 -29.86
C ILE A 304 54.02 -3.83 -28.96
N ILE A 305 53.90 -5.02 -29.53
CA ILE A 305 54.09 -6.30 -28.87
C ILE A 305 55.40 -6.89 -29.36
N ARG A 306 56.36 -7.04 -28.44
CA ARG A 306 57.63 -7.72 -28.72
C ARG A 306 57.50 -9.21 -28.48
N TYR A 307 58.17 -10.00 -29.30
CA TYR A 307 58.20 -11.45 -29.22
C TYR A 307 59.59 -11.99 -29.60
N TYR A 308 59.82 -13.26 -29.27
CA TYR A 308 61.01 -14.00 -29.67
C TYR A 308 60.57 -15.37 -30.15
N LEU A 309 60.94 -15.71 -31.38
CA LEU A 309 60.70 -17.01 -31.97
C LEU A 309 62.02 -17.81 -32.06
N PRO A 310 62.08 -19.02 -31.50
CA PRO A 310 63.24 -19.91 -31.67
C PRO A 310 63.45 -20.28 -33.14
N GLU A 311 64.69 -20.62 -33.52
CA GLU A 311 65.07 -20.97 -34.90
C GLU A 311 64.34 -22.23 -35.43
N ASN A 312 63.86 -23.11 -34.55
CA ASN A 312 63.07 -24.29 -34.89
C ASN A 312 61.55 -24.03 -35.00
N THR A 313 61.13 -22.77 -35.09
CA THR A 313 59.71 -22.39 -35.25
C THR A 313 59.24 -22.65 -36.69
N THR A 314 58.27 -23.56 -36.85
CA THR A 314 57.66 -23.88 -38.15
C THR A 314 56.45 -23.00 -38.44
N SER A 315 55.67 -22.66 -37.41
CA SER A 315 54.57 -21.69 -37.51
C SER A 315 54.43 -20.88 -36.23
N ALA A 316 54.12 -19.59 -36.36
CA ALA A 316 53.84 -18.72 -35.23
C ALA A 316 52.71 -17.73 -35.54
N GLN A 317 51.81 -17.55 -34.59
CA GLN A 317 50.68 -16.62 -34.69
C GLN A 317 50.52 -15.84 -33.40
N LEU A 318 50.21 -14.55 -33.54
CA LEU A 318 49.69 -13.71 -32.47
C LEU A 318 48.16 -13.67 -32.60
N LYS A 319 47.46 -14.24 -31.61
CA LYS A 319 45.99 -14.27 -31.57
C LYS A 319 45.47 -13.38 -30.46
N ILE A 320 44.44 -12.59 -30.73
CA ILE A 320 43.84 -11.66 -29.78
C ILE A 320 42.39 -12.09 -29.53
N PHE A 321 42.00 -12.14 -28.27
CA PHE A 321 40.68 -12.54 -27.80
C PHE A 321 40.03 -11.45 -26.97
N SER A 322 38.71 -11.37 -27.05
CA SER A 322 37.90 -10.60 -26.09
C SER A 322 37.94 -11.24 -24.70
N VAL A 323 37.51 -10.51 -23.67
CA VAL A 323 37.30 -11.07 -22.31
C VAL A 323 36.25 -12.18 -22.25
N THR A 324 35.43 -12.34 -23.29
CA THR A 324 34.45 -13.43 -23.43
C THR A 324 35.03 -14.65 -24.16
N GLY A 325 36.30 -14.61 -24.57
CA GLY A 325 37.00 -15.71 -25.24
C GLY A 325 36.80 -15.80 -26.75
N GLN A 326 36.18 -14.79 -27.38
CA GLN A 326 36.03 -14.73 -28.83
C GLN A 326 37.33 -14.27 -29.47
N GLU A 327 37.83 -15.00 -30.48
CA GLU A 327 38.98 -14.55 -31.31
C GLU A 327 38.56 -13.31 -32.11
N VAL A 328 39.23 -12.19 -31.89
CA VAL A 328 38.94 -10.89 -32.53
C VAL A 328 39.98 -10.51 -33.58
N HIS A 329 41.20 -11.05 -33.49
CA HIS A 329 42.25 -10.82 -34.47
C HIS A 329 43.28 -11.94 -34.43
N SER A 330 43.88 -12.26 -35.57
CA SER A 330 44.98 -13.22 -35.68
C SER A 330 45.97 -12.75 -36.75
N GLN A 331 47.25 -12.75 -36.41
CA GLN A 331 48.34 -12.32 -37.27
C GLN A 331 49.47 -13.35 -37.27
N GLU A 332 49.98 -13.69 -38.45
CA GLU A 332 51.14 -14.57 -38.59
C GLU A 332 52.45 -13.83 -38.29
N LEU A 333 53.37 -14.49 -37.58
CA LEU A 333 54.69 -13.97 -37.25
C LEU A 333 55.75 -14.79 -37.99
N THR A 334 56.43 -14.15 -38.95
CA THR A 334 57.38 -14.81 -39.84
C THR A 334 58.84 -14.58 -39.43
N GLN A 335 59.12 -13.55 -38.64
CA GLN A 335 60.47 -13.20 -38.23
C GLN A 335 60.95 -14.10 -37.08
N GLN A 336 61.88 -15.00 -37.39
CA GLN A 336 62.61 -15.77 -36.38
C GLN A 336 63.56 -14.87 -35.57
N GLY A 337 63.87 -15.27 -34.34
CA GLY A 337 64.61 -14.46 -33.39
C GLY A 337 63.74 -13.35 -32.78
N PRO A 338 64.33 -12.23 -32.32
CA PRO A 338 63.58 -11.11 -31.77
C PRO A 338 62.78 -10.39 -32.87
N GLY A 339 61.50 -10.16 -32.63
CA GLY A 339 60.61 -9.43 -33.53
C GLY A 339 59.61 -8.58 -32.76
N GLU A 340 58.92 -7.70 -33.48
CA GLU A 340 57.84 -6.88 -32.94
C GLU A 340 56.69 -6.78 -33.92
N THR A 341 55.48 -6.58 -33.39
CA THR A 341 54.28 -6.30 -34.20
C THR A 341 53.49 -5.16 -33.57
N GLU A 342 52.88 -4.34 -34.42
CA GLU A 342 52.07 -3.19 -34.02
C GLU A 342 50.58 -3.53 -34.08
N ILE A 343 49.87 -3.25 -33.00
CA ILE A 343 48.41 -3.39 -32.89
C ILE A 343 47.78 -2.00 -32.87
N SER A 344 46.96 -1.71 -33.87
CA SER A 344 46.28 -0.41 -34.04
C SER A 344 44.85 -0.42 -33.48
N THR A 345 44.35 0.75 -33.13
CA THR A 345 42.93 1.00 -32.79
C THR A 345 41.96 0.72 -33.94
N GLN A 346 42.42 0.66 -35.19
CA GLN A 346 41.53 0.42 -36.34
C GLN A 346 40.94 -0.99 -36.35
N ILE A 347 41.61 -1.95 -35.69
CA ILE A 347 41.22 -3.36 -35.68
C ILE A 347 40.47 -3.77 -34.41
N LEU A 348 40.42 -2.91 -33.37
CA LEU A 348 39.84 -3.24 -32.07
C LEU A 348 39.08 -2.04 -31.49
N THR A 349 37.96 -2.30 -30.82
CA THR A 349 37.21 -1.28 -30.09
C THR A 349 37.78 -1.09 -28.68
N ALA A 350 37.51 0.05 -28.04
CA ALA A 350 38.00 0.26 -26.68
C ALA A 350 37.48 -0.82 -25.72
N GLY A 351 38.39 -1.40 -24.94
CA GLY A 351 38.10 -2.61 -24.18
C GLY A 351 39.36 -3.29 -23.64
N THR A 352 39.14 -4.39 -22.93
CA THR A 352 40.19 -5.28 -22.46
C THR A 352 40.29 -6.50 -23.37
N TYR A 353 41.51 -6.88 -23.72
CA TYR A 353 41.81 -8.02 -24.58
C TYR A 353 42.90 -8.89 -23.97
N VAL A 354 42.91 -10.17 -24.35
CA VAL A 354 44.00 -11.11 -24.04
C VAL A 354 44.61 -11.55 -25.36
N TYR A 355 45.93 -11.47 -25.49
CA TYR A 355 46.64 -11.93 -26.67
C TYR A 355 47.57 -13.09 -26.34
N HIS A 356 47.65 -14.05 -27.26
CA HIS A 356 48.38 -15.30 -27.16
C HIS A 356 49.43 -15.37 -28.25
N LEU A 357 50.63 -15.82 -27.88
CA LEU A 357 51.61 -16.30 -28.84
C LEU A 357 51.39 -17.81 -28.99
N VAL A 358 51.04 -18.23 -30.20
CA VAL A 358 50.86 -19.64 -30.57
C VAL A 358 52.03 -20.04 -31.45
N VAL A 359 52.83 -21.02 -31.03
CA VAL A 359 53.98 -21.54 -31.78
C VAL A 359 53.75 -23.02 -32.04
N ASN A 360 53.90 -23.45 -33.30
CA ASN A 360 53.67 -24.82 -33.75
C ASN A 360 52.32 -25.40 -33.27
N GLY A 361 51.28 -24.56 -33.28
CA GLY A 361 49.92 -24.92 -32.85
C GLY A 361 49.65 -24.89 -31.34
N THR A 362 50.64 -24.58 -30.49
CA THR A 362 50.48 -24.53 -29.02
C THR A 362 50.60 -23.10 -28.50
N SER A 363 49.68 -22.67 -27.62
CA SER A 363 49.79 -21.38 -26.91
C SER A 363 50.94 -21.43 -25.91
N VAL A 364 52.00 -20.66 -26.16
CA VAL A 364 53.22 -20.66 -25.33
C VAL A 364 53.24 -19.54 -24.29
N ALA A 365 52.50 -18.46 -24.53
CA ALA A 365 52.39 -17.34 -23.59
C ALA A 365 51.13 -16.52 -23.89
N SER A 366 50.56 -15.90 -22.86
CA SER A 366 49.42 -14.99 -22.98
C SER A 366 49.60 -13.74 -22.13
N ARG A 367 49.10 -12.60 -22.61
CA ARG A 367 49.18 -11.30 -21.92
C ARG A 367 47.89 -10.52 -22.10
N LYS A 368 47.58 -9.63 -21.16
CA LYS A 368 46.40 -8.76 -21.21
C LYS A 368 46.79 -7.39 -21.74
N MET A 369 46.03 -6.83 -22.67
CA MET A 369 46.16 -5.44 -23.10
C MET A 369 44.85 -4.67 -22.89
N VAL A 370 44.97 -3.37 -22.67
CA VAL A 370 43.84 -2.46 -22.49
C VAL A 370 43.93 -1.37 -23.55
N LEU A 371 42.87 -1.26 -24.36
CA LEU A 371 42.70 -0.16 -25.30
C LEU A 371 41.79 0.89 -24.67
N SER A 372 42.36 2.07 -24.38
CA SER A 372 41.64 3.25 -23.89
C SER A 372 41.32 4.17 -25.07
N ARG A 373 40.14 4.81 -25.07
CA ARG A 373 39.82 5.86 -26.04
C ARG A 373 40.66 7.12 -25.82
#